data_AF-B8M2R2-F1
#
_entry.id   AF-B8M2R2-F1
#
_cell.length_a   1.000
_cell.length_b   1.000
_cell.length_c   1.000
_cell.angle_alpha   90.00
_cell.angle_beta   90.00
_cell.angle_gamma   90.00
#
_symmetry.space_group_name_H-M   'P 1'
#
loop_
_entity.id
_entity.type
_entity.pdbx_description
1 polymer ?
#
loop_
_entity_poly.entity_id
_entity_poly.type
_entity_poly.pdbx_seq_one_letter_code
_entity_poly.pdbx_strand_id
1 'polypeptide(L)'
;MSYITRRALSTLIPPKAIGAAQDAARMERVVGFYAGLPRGPAPAPKPSGFLERYQARYFNGKNASGMPLVHVIGTMLVVGYSMEYYFHLRKFASIPYFRPLGI
;
A
#
# COMPACT_ATOMS: atom_id res chain seq x y z
N MET A 1 12.65 40.32 -28.10
CA MET A 1 11.80 39.11 -28.08
C MET A 1 10.85 39.19 -26.89
N SER A 2 9.61 39.66 -27.10
CA SER A 2 8.62 39.83 -26.02
C SER A 2 7.87 38.52 -25.80
N TYR A 3 8.02 37.92 -24.62
CA TYR A 3 7.23 36.76 -24.21
C TYR A 3 5.77 37.20 -24.00
N ILE A 4 4.85 36.62 -24.76
CA ILE A 4 3.41 36.85 -24.63
C ILE A 4 2.91 36.01 -23.44
N THR A 5 2.93 36.59 -22.24
CA THR A 5 2.46 35.95 -20.99
C THR A 5 0.94 35.74 -20.93
N ARG A 6 0.19 36.23 -21.93
CA ARG A 6 -1.29 36.19 -21.93
C ARG A 6 -1.90 34.78 -21.97
N ARG A 7 -1.18 33.75 -22.42
CA ARG A 7 -1.70 32.37 -22.51
C ARG A 7 -1.67 31.61 -21.18
N ALA A 8 -0.81 32.03 -20.24
CA ALA A 8 -0.68 31.39 -18.93
C ALA A 8 -1.80 31.80 -17.96
N LEU A 9 -2.48 32.93 -18.20
CA LEU A 9 -3.60 33.40 -17.39
C LEU A 9 -4.97 32.83 -17.85
N SER A 10 -5.05 32.24 -19.05
CA SER A 10 -6.30 31.67 -19.58
C SER A 10 -6.74 30.37 -18.90
N THR A 11 -5.88 29.75 -18.08
CA THR A 11 -6.20 28.57 -17.26
C THR A 11 -6.51 28.90 -15.79
N LEU A 12 -6.35 30.16 -15.39
CA LEU A 12 -6.62 30.63 -14.02
C LEU A 12 -8.09 31.04 -13.82
N ILE A 13 -8.87 31.12 -14.89
CA ILE A 13 -10.32 31.31 -14.81
C ILE A 13 -10.93 29.91 -14.66
N PRO A 14 -11.39 29.51 -13.46
CA PRO A 14 -11.99 28.20 -13.30
C PRO A 14 -13.26 28.11 -14.15
N PRO A 15 -13.54 27.00 -14.84
CA PRO A 15 -14.86 26.74 -15.43
C PRO A 15 -15.83 26.40 -14.29
N LYS A 16 -16.11 27.36 -13.41
CA LYS A 16 -17.00 27.20 -12.26
C LYS A 16 -18.01 28.36 -12.17
N ALA A 17 -18.52 28.76 -13.32
CA ALA A 17 -19.72 29.57 -13.44
C ALA A 17 -20.77 28.90 -14.33
N ILE A 18 -20.74 27.57 -14.47
CA ILE A 18 -21.97 26.85 -14.79
C ILE A 18 -22.72 26.81 -13.47
N GLY A 19 -23.53 27.84 -13.23
CA GLY A 19 -24.54 27.78 -12.19
C GLY A 19 -25.25 26.46 -12.37
N ALA A 20 -25.19 25.58 -11.37
CA ALA A 20 -25.89 24.32 -11.38
C ALA A 20 -27.37 24.66 -11.59
N ALA A 21 -27.81 24.61 -12.84
CA ALA A 21 -29.21 24.75 -13.18
C ALA A 21 -29.92 23.77 -12.25
N GLN A 22 -30.94 24.22 -11.52
CA GLN A 22 -31.68 23.39 -10.58
C GLN A 22 -32.10 22.06 -11.23
N ASP A 23 -32.26 22.08 -12.56
CA ASP A 23 -32.50 20.93 -13.43
C ASP A 23 -31.35 19.91 -13.50
N ALA A 24 -30.08 20.35 -13.57
CA ALA A 24 -28.92 19.45 -13.54
C ALA A 24 -28.80 18.74 -12.18
N ALA A 25 -29.01 19.47 -11.08
CA ALA A 25 -29.06 18.89 -9.74
C ALA A 25 -30.26 17.95 -9.54
N ARG A 26 -31.40 18.24 -10.20
CA ARG A 26 -32.57 17.35 -10.22
C ARG A 26 -32.30 16.08 -11.01
N MET A 27 -31.61 16.20 -12.15
CA MET A 27 -31.24 15.08 -12.99
C MET A 27 -30.19 14.18 -12.30
N GLU A 28 -29.23 14.74 -11.57
CA GLU A 28 -28.26 13.98 -10.76
C GLU A 28 -28.94 13.16 -9.67
N ARG A 29 -29.99 13.68 -9.02
CA ARG A 29 -30.78 12.93 -8.03
C ARG A 29 -31.57 11.77 -8.65
N VAL A 30 -32.12 11.95 -9.84
CA VAL A 30 -32.84 10.87 -10.55
C VAL A 30 -31.87 9.78 -10.99
N VAL A 31 -30.72 10.16 -11.57
CA VAL A 31 -29.67 9.20 -11.95
C VAL A 31 -29.11 8.50 -10.72
N GLY A 32 -28.85 9.24 -9.64
CA GLY A 32 -28.39 8.70 -8.36
C GLY A 32 -29.40 7.75 -7.71
N PHE A 33 -30.70 8.04 -7.81
CA PHE A 33 -31.77 7.15 -7.37
C PHE A 33 -31.71 5.81 -8.13
N TYR A 34 -31.64 5.84 -9.46
CA TYR A 34 -31.59 4.61 -10.25
C TYR A 34 -30.24 3.87 -10.19
N ALA A 35 -29.14 4.61 -10.01
CA ALA A 35 -27.82 4.02 -9.78
C ALA A 35 -27.71 3.38 -8.38
N GLY A 36 -28.38 3.98 -7.40
CA GLY A 36 -28.37 3.59 -5.99
C GLY A 36 -29.48 2.64 -5.57
N LEU A 37 -30.32 2.17 -6.51
CA LEU A 37 -31.21 1.03 -6.24
C LEU A 37 -30.36 -0.08 -5.60
N PRO A 38 -30.81 -0.72 -4.50
CA PRO A 38 -30.04 -1.72 -3.79
C PRO A 38 -29.80 -2.91 -4.72
N ARG A 39 -28.70 -2.83 -5.47
CA ARG A 39 -28.08 -3.97 -6.12
C ARG A 39 -27.66 -4.89 -4.99
N GLY A 40 -27.88 -6.18 -5.14
CA GLY A 40 -27.44 -7.16 -4.14
C GLY A 40 -25.98 -6.90 -3.73
N PRO A 41 -25.59 -7.27 -2.49
CA PRO A 41 -24.27 -6.96 -1.96
C PRO A 41 -23.20 -7.33 -2.98
N ALA A 42 -22.33 -6.37 -3.31
CA ALA A 42 -21.25 -6.59 -4.26
C ALA A 42 -20.48 -7.85 -3.83
N PRO A 43 -20.22 -8.80 -4.75
CA PRO A 43 -19.56 -10.04 -4.41
C PRO A 43 -18.24 -9.72 -3.72
N ALA A 44 -18.01 -10.35 -2.56
CA ALA A 44 -16.79 -10.14 -1.81
C ALA A 44 -15.59 -10.40 -2.74
N PRO A 45 -14.62 -9.46 -2.82
CA PRO A 45 -13.49 -9.59 -3.73
C PRO A 45 -12.75 -10.89 -3.39
N LYS A 46 -12.82 -11.87 -4.30
CA LYS A 46 -12.08 -13.12 -4.17
C LYS A 46 -10.60 -12.82 -4.44
N PRO A 47 -9.71 -12.97 -3.46
CA PRO A 47 -8.30 -12.69 -3.66
C PRO A 47 -7.72 -13.71 -4.64
N SER A 48 -7.25 -13.23 -5.79
CA SER A 48 -6.71 -14.05 -6.86
C SER A 48 -5.18 -14.13 -6.78
N GLY A 49 -4.51 -13.07 -6.33
CA GLY A 49 -3.05 -12.99 -6.16
C GLY A 49 -2.53 -13.39 -4.78
N PHE A 50 -1.23 -13.73 -4.68
CA PHE A 50 -0.56 -14.04 -3.41
C PHE A 50 -0.62 -12.87 -2.42
N LEU A 51 -0.36 -11.65 -2.90
CA LEU A 51 -0.46 -10.44 -2.09
C LEU A 51 -1.92 -10.15 -1.67
N GLU A 52 -2.87 -10.31 -2.58
CA GLU A 52 -4.31 -10.17 -2.26
C GLU A 52 -4.76 -11.18 -1.21
N ARG A 53 -4.24 -12.42 -1.24
CA ARG A 53 -4.54 -13.44 -0.23
C ARG A 53 -3.97 -13.07 1.13
N TYR A 54 -2.76 -12.53 1.18
CA TYR A 54 -2.18 -12.03 2.43
C TYR A 54 -2.97 -10.83 2.96
N GLN A 55 -3.31 -9.88 2.09
CA GLN A 55 -4.12 -8.72 2.44
C GLN A 55 -5.50 -9.13 2.98
N ALA A 56 -6.19 -10.05 2.31
CA ALA A 56 -7.48 -10.56 2.73
C ALA A 56 -7.45 -11.28 4.10
N ARG A 57 -6.30 -11.88 4.47
CA ARG A 57 -6.11 -12.57 5.75
C ARG A 57 -5.84 -11.63 6.92
N TYR A 58 -5.17 -10.50 6.70
CA TYR A 58 -4.65 -9.68 7.80
C TYR A 58 -5.10 -8.21 7.82
N PHE A 59 -5.61 -7.67 6.70
CA PHE A 59 -5.93 -6.25 6.58
C PHE A 59 -7.43 -5.96 6.34
N ASN A 60 -8.20 -6.93 5.83
CA ASN A 60 -9.59 -6.67 5.42
C ASN A 60 -10.61 -7.11 6.49
N GLY A 61 -11.54 -6.19 6.82
CA GLY A 61 -12.77 -6.49 7.56
C GLY A 61 -12.56 -7.14 8.93
N LYS A 62 -13.29 -8.23 9.20
CA LYS A 62 -13.27 -8.98 10.47
C LYS A 62 -11.91 -9.59 10.85
N ASN A 63 -11.00 -9.73 9.90
CA ASN A 63 -9.68 -10.33 10.09
C ASN A 63 -8.56 -9.28 10.19
N ALA A 64 -8.91 -7.98 10.28
CA ALA A 64 -7.94 -6.92 10.51
C ALA A 64 -7.21 -7.18 11.84
N SER A 65 -5.92 -7.49 11.75
CA SER A 65 -5.11 -7.91 12.89
C SER A 65 -3.75 -7.22 12.87
N GLY A 66 -3.14 -7.05 14.05
CA GLY A 66 -1.76 -6.55 14.19
C GLY A 66 -0.69 -7.54 13.74
N MET A 67 -1.06 -8.74 13.28
CA MET A 67 -0.11 -9.76 12.81
C MET A 67 0.89 -9.27 11.75
N PRO A 68 0.55 -8.44 10.75
CA PRO A 68 1.53 -7.95 9.79
C PRO A 68 2.72 -7.23 10.43
N LEU A 69 2.50 -6.50 11.53
CA LEU A 69 3.59 -5.87 12.28
C LEU A 69 4.52 -6.93 12.89
N VAL A 70 3.96 -8.00 13.45
CA VAL A 70 4.74 -9.13 13.98
C VAL A 70 5.54 -9.81 12.86
N HIS A 71 4.96 -9.98 11.67
CA HIS A 71 5.67 -10.55 10.52
C HIS A 71 6.87 -9.69 10.13
N VAL A 72 6.71 -8.36 10.10
CA VAL A 72 7.79 -7.40 9.80
C VAL A 72 8.89 -7.46 10.86
N ILE A 73 8.54 -7.46 12.15
CA ILE A 73 9.52 -7.57 13.23
C ILE A 73 10.27 -8.91 13.15
N GLY A 74 9.54 -10.01 12.95
CA GLY A 74 10.13 -11.33 12.81
C GLY A 74 11.07 -11.44 11.61
N THR A 75 10.68 -10.88 10.45
CA THR A 75 11.57 -10.83 9.29
C THR A 75 12.82 -9.99 9.56
N MET A 76 12.67 -8.83 10.20
CA MET A 76 13.81 -7.98 10.57
C MET A 76 14.82 -8.72 11.45
N LEU A 77 14.35 -9.46 12.45
CA LEU A 77 15.22 -10.24 13.35
C LEU A 77 15.95 -11.36 12.62
N VAL A 78 15.25 -12.13 11.79
CA VAL A 78 15.84 -13.24 11.03
C VAL A 78 16.88 -12.72 10.03
N VAL A 79 16.54 -11.66 9.28
CA VAL A 79 17.47 -11.06 8.32
C VAL A 79 18.67 -10.43 9.06
N GLY A 80 18.44 -9.70 10.15
CA GLY A 80 19.49 -9.14 11.00
C GLY A 80 20.47 -10.19 11.52
N TYR A 81 19.96 -11.27 12.12
CA TYR A 81 20.78 -12.36 12.63
C TYR A 81 21.54 -13.10 11.53
N SER A 82 20.89 -13.36 10.39
CA SER A 82 21.55 -14.04 9.27
C SER A 82 22.69 -13.20 8.68
N MET A 83 22.53 -11.87 8.59
CA MET A 83 23.61 -10.95 8.21
C MET A 83 24.75 -11.00 9.23
N GLU A 84 24.45 -10.87 10.52
CA GLU A 84 25.46 -10.93 11.59
C GLU A 84 26.22 -12.27 11.58
N TYR A 85 25.51 -13.37 11.34
CA TYR A 85 26.11 -14.68 11.20
C TYR A 85 27.07 -14.75 9.99
N TYR A 86 26.62 -14.27 8.83
CA TYR A 86 27.39 -14.35 7.60
C TYR A 86 28.66 -13.47 7.63
N PHE A 87 28.55 -12.26 8.18
CA PHE A 87 29.61 -11.26 8.16
C PHE A 87 30.58 -11.36 9.35
N HIS A 88 30.08 -11.65 10.55
CA HIS A 88 30.88 -11.61 11.79
C HIS A 88 31.07 -12.99 12.43
N LEU A 89 30.00 -13.75 12.67
CA LEU A 89 30.11 -14.97 13.50
C LEU A 89 30.74 -16.16 12.76
N ARG A 90 30.51 -16.30 11.44
CA ARG A 90 31.06 -17.42 10.64
C ARG A 90 32.59 -17.43 10.57
N LYS A 91 33.24 -16.27 10.59
CA LYS A 91 34.71 -16.15 10.51
C LYS A 91 35.41 -16.39 11.85
N PHE A 92 34.74 -16.11 12.97
CA PHE A 92 35.28 -16.35 14.30
C PHE A 92 35.32 -17.85 14.66
N ALA A 93 34.35 -18.63 14.16
CA ALA A 93 34.28 -20.07 14.38
C ALA A 93 35.33 -20.89 13.60
N SER A 94 35.99 -20.31 12.59
CA SER A 94 36.98 -21.02 11.75
C SER A 94 38.43 -20.86 12.21
N ILE A 95 38.68 -20.23 13.37
CA ILE A 95 40.03 -20.13 13.96
C ILE A 95 40.26 -21.38 14.83
N PRO A 96 41.21 -22.26 14.50
CA PRO A 96 41.43 -23.49 15.25
C PRO A 96 42.20 -23.18 16.54
N TYR A 97 41.49 -22.90 17.63
CA TYR A 97 42.08 -22.86 18.98
C TYR A 97 42.22 -24.27 19.56
N PHE A 98 43.01 -25.14 18.95
CA PHE A 98 43.47 -26.37 19.62
C PHE A 98 44.73 -26.94 18.95
N ARG A 99 45.89 -26.37 19.29
CA ARG A 99 47.18 -27.05 19.14
C ARG A 99 47.63 -27.46 20.54
N PRO A 100 47.46 -28.73 20.96
CA PRO A 100 48.06 -29.17 22.21
C PRO A 100 49.58 -29.15 22.01
N LEU A 101 50.28 -28.33 22.80
CA LEU A 101 51.72 -28.40 22.95
C LEU A 101 52.04 -29.74 23.62
N GLY A 102 52.63 -30.65 22.85
CA GLY A 102 53.20 -31.88 23.39
C GLY A 102 54.39 -31.55 24.27
N ILE A 103 54.26 -31.90 25.55
CA ILE A 103 55.35 -32.29 26.46
C ILE A 103 54.86 -33.55 27.17
#